data_AF-A0A7W5N6I4-F1
#
_entry.id   AF-A0A7W5N6I4-F1
#
_cell.length_a   1.000
_cell.length_b   1.000
_cell.length_c   1.000
_cell.angle_alpha   90.00
_cell.angle_beta   90.00
_cell.angle_gamma   90.00
#
_symmetry.space_group_name_H-M   'P 1'
#
loop_
_entity.id
_entity.type
_entity.pdbx_description
1 polymer ?
#
loop_
_entity_poly.entity_id
_entity_poly.type
_entity_poly.pdbx_seq_one_letter_code
_entity_poly.pdbx_strand_id
1 'polypeptide(L)'
;MFDPVNEPSFRLDIAGLPDPFEVLAFTGSEAINEPFVFDVELLNDDPTLDLASLLYRSAFLHFGPPGQGIHGQLLSLVQLGHGGEPGLCRVRLGPRLACLGQRFNQRIFSQRSVPEILAQVLKEHGIAGKERRFDLSGDYPPRDFCTQYRESDLQFLQRLCTQERLHYYFEHCARAGHCLVFGDGPGQFSRGEEGVFESENERPGVHRFKLHGCGQIAEGQTNLATLRSGQLMPLSGHPCADCNRLWLLTHVEHQGGQEPGLPYSNQLRAVVQQVPFVADHSVIKQPRMLSLQRAWVVEVDEPRPDLSRPVAVQFDWLYQGEGAAPSHCWLPLAPELGDADSLPLNEGAQVLVSFVEGDPDQPLISGFLPGTASSTAPVIPDLPPSLITDANLASDGLLGLLQSGEPLVLLCLLPGGGSFSHCAQSFCTCRAATQFGQSGAA
;
A
#
# COMPACT_ATOMS: atom_id res chain seq x y z
N MET A 1 -8.57 12.98 -33.90
CA MET A 1 -7.35 12.67 -34.70
C MET A 1 -6.66 13.99 -34.99
N PHE A 2 -5.54 14.25 -34.30
CA PHE A 2 -4.79 15.51 -34.43
C PHE A 2 -3.96 15.52 -35.73
N ASP A 3 -3.74 16.72 -36.27
CA ASP A 3 -2.89 16.97 -37.44
C ASP A 3 -1.42 16.68 -37.08
N PRO A 4 -0.64 15.88 -37.83
CA PRO A 4 0.74 15.51 -37.49
C PRO A 4 1.72 16.68 -37.34
N VAL A 5 1.34 17.89 -37.76
CA VAL A 5 2.13 19.13 -37.59
C VAL A 5 1.84 19.83 -36.25
N ASN A 6 0.74 19.50 -35.58
CA ASN A 6 0.25 20.11 -34.34
C ASN A 6 -0.03 19.04 -33.25
N GLU A 7 0.70 17.93 -33.23
CA GLU A 7 0.59 17.02 -32.08
C GLU A 7 1.12 17.73 -30.83
N PRO A 8 0.31 17.83 -29.75
CA PRO A 8 0.76 18.47 -28.51
C PRO A 8 1.97 17.71 -27.97
N SER A 9 2.97 18.45 -27.50
CA SER A 9 4.24 17.87 -27.03
C SER A 9 4.04 16.90 -25.86
N PHE A 10 2.94 17.08 -25.12
CA PHE A 10 2.52 16.25 -24.01
C PHE A 10 1.03 15.93 -24.14
N ARG A 11 0.67 14.67 -23.95
CA ARG A 11 -0.73 14.21 -23.99
C ARG A 11 -0.99 13.15 -22.94
N LEU A 12 -2.24 13.06 -22.48
CA LEU A 12 -2.69 12.06 -21.53
C LEU A 12 -3.80 11.20 -22.16
N ASP A 13 -3.51 9.93 -22.35
CA ASP A 13 -4.46 8.96 -22.89
C ASP A 13 -5.13 8.26 -21.70
N ILE A 14 -6.45 8.41 -21.54
CA ILE A 14 -7.21 7.79 -20.44
C ILE A 14 -8.02 6.62 -20.98
N ALA A 15 -7.93 5.46 -20.33
CA ALA A 15 -8.66 4.26 -20.73
C ALA A 15 -10.18 4.50 -20.73
N GLY A 16 -10.83 4.12 -21.83
CA GLY A 16 -12.28 4.24 -22.01
C GLY A 16 -12.74 5.62 -22.49
N LEU A 17 -11.82 6.54 -22.81
CA LEU A 17 -12.13 7.78 -23.54
C LEU A 17 -11.57 7.70 -24.97
N PRO A 18 -12.29 8.26 -25.97
CA PRO A 18 -11.92 8.15 -27.38
C PRO A 18 -10.79 9.12 -27.77
N ASP A 19 -10.77 10.30 -27.16
CA ASP A 19 -9.82 11.37 -27.46
C ASP A 19 -8.87 11.59 -26.27
N PRO A 20 -7.58 11.82 -26.53
CA PRO A 20 -6.60 12.11 -25.49
C PRO A 20 -6.74 13.56 -25.00
N PHE A 21 -6.32 13.82 -23.76
CA PHE A 21 -6.27 15.17 -23.21
C PHE A 21 -4.97 15.85 -23.57
N GLU A 22 -5.08 17.12 -23.92
CA GLU A 22 -3.91 17.99 -24.02
C GLU A 22 -3.38 18.30 -22.61
N VAL A 23 -2.07 18.11 -22.44
CA VAL A 23 -1.38 18.39 -21.17
C VAL A 23 -0.70 19.75 -21.28
N LEU A 24 -1.09 20.69 -20.42
CA LEU A 24 -0.54 22.03 -20.37
C LEU A 24 0.80 22.05 -19.62
N ALA A 25 0.84 21.37 -18.47
CA ALA A 25 2.02 21.22 -17.64
C ALA A 25 1.93 19.96 -16.78
N PHE A 26 3.08 19.46 -16.33
CA PHE A 26 3.14 18.43 -15.32
C PHE A 26 4.42 18.53 -14.49
N THR A 27 4.30 18.03 -13.26
CA THR A 27 5.42 17.75 -12.38
C THR A 27 5.31 16.31 -11.91
N GLY A 28 6.41 15.57 -11.89
CA GLY A 28 6.40 14.20 -11.41
C GLY A 28 7.64 13.82 -10.63
N SER A 29 7.53 12.77 -9.82
CA SER A 29 8.63 12.21 -9.05
C SER A 29 8.58 10.69 -9.15
N GLU A 30 9.73 10.09 -9.42
CA GLU A 30 9.96 8.65 -9.42
C GLU A 30 11.19 8.34 -8.57
N ALA A 31 11.10 7.33 -7.71
CA ALA A 31 12.25 6.88 -6.93
C ALA A 31 12.20 5.37 -6.68
N ILE A 32 13.38 4.76 -6.50
CA ILE A 32 13.48 3.38 -6.04
C ILE A 32 12.88 3.33 -4.62
N ASN A 33 12.06 2.32 -4.36
CA ASN A 33 11.34 2.12 -3.10
C ASN A 33 10.24 3.15 -2.77
N GLU A 34 9.79 3.92 -3.76
CA GLU A 34 8.67 4.84 -3.61
C GLU A 34 7.66 4.68 -4.75
N PRO A 35 6.34 4.80 -4.49
CA PRO A 35 5.35 4.95 -5.55
C PRO A 35 5.60 6.25 -6.33
N PHE A 36 5.69 6.19 -7.65
CA PHE A 36 5.79 7.41 -8.46
C PHE A 36 4.51 8.24 -8.38
N VAL A 37 4.63 9.55 -8.60
CA VAL A 37 3.50 10.48 -8.61
C VAL A 37 3.71 11.54 -9.66
N PHE A 38 2.68 11.81 -10.47
CA PHE A 38 2.67 12.87 -11.47
C PHE A 38 1.43 13.72 -11.27
N ASP A 39 1.62 15.00 -10.97
CA ASP A 39 0.56 16.00 -10.97
C ASP A 39 0.54 16.64 -12.36
N VAL A 40 -0.58 16.46 -13.07
CA VAL A 40 -0.75 16.84 -14.47
C VAL A 40 -1.88 17.85 -14.58
N GLU A 41 -1.63 18.93 -15.30
CA GLU A 41 -2.59 19.99 -15.61
C GLU A 41 -3.11 19.79 -17.04
N LEU A 42 -4.43 19.65 -17.15
CA LEU A 42 -5.15 19.31 -18.37
C LEU A 42 -6.14 20.40 -18.73
N LEU A 43 -6.37 20.59 -20.02
CA LEU A 43 -7.50 21.34 -20.53
C LEU A 43 -8.70 20.40 -20.68
N ASN A 44 -9.81 20.67 -19.99
CA ASN A 44 -11.07 19.95 -20.22
C ASN A 44 -12.00 20.77 -21.11
N ASP A 45 -12.08 20.37 -22.38
CA ASP A 45 -12.97 20.98 -23.37
C ASP A 45 -14.42 20.51 -23.26
N ASP A 46 -14.68 19.40 -22.54
CA ASP A 46 -16.02 18.86 -22.33
C ASP A 46 -16.53 19.16 -20.90
N PRO A 47 -17.37 20.19 -20.71
CA PRO A 47 -17.93 20.51 -19.41
C PRO A 47 -18.93 19.48 -18.88
N THR A 48 -19.36 18.52 -19.71
CA THR A 48 -20.30 17.46 -19.34
C THR A 48 -19.61 16.18 -18.85
N LEU A 49 -18.28 16.12 -18.97
CA LEU A 49 -17.48 14.97 -18.57
C LEU A 49 -17.61 14.70 -17.06
N ASP A 50 -18.09 13.50 -16.72
CA ASP A 50 -18.11 13.03 -15.33
C ASP A 50 -16.71 12.66 -14.86
N LEU A 51 -16.02 13.62 -14.24
CA LEU A 51 -14.68 13.45 -13.66
C LEU A 51 -14.63 12.35 -12.60
N ALA A 52 -15.72 12.12 -11.85
CA ALA A 52 -15.74 11.09 -10.82
C ALA A 52 -15.62 9.69 -11.44
N SER A 53 -16.22 9.48 -12.62
CA SER A 53 -16.12 8.22 -13.36
C SER A 53 -14.71 7.89 -13.84
N LEU A 54 -13.78 8.86 -13.84
CA LEU A 54 -12.40 8.70 -14.30
C LEU A 54 -11.45 8.26 -13.19
N LEU A 55 -11.84 8.37 -11.90
CA LEU A 55 -11.01 7.90 -10.80
C LEU A 55 -10.64 6.41 -10.97
N TYR A 56 -9.39 6.10 -10.69
CA TYR A 56 -8.75 4.78 -10.79
C TYR A 56 -8.72 4.15 -12.19
N ARG A 57 -9.16 4.87 -13.24
CA ARG A 57 -8.93 4.44 -14.61
C ARG A 57 -7.44 4.48 -14.94
N SER A 58 -7.01 3.55 -15.77
CA SER A 58 -5.63 3.51 -16.26
C SER A 58 -5.43 4.66 -17.25
N ALA A 59 -4.28 5.31 -17.18
CA ALA A 59 -3.92 6.40 -18.06
C ALA A 59 -2.42 6.34 -18.41
N PHE A 60 -2.09 6.87 -19.58
CA PHE A 60 -0.72 6.93 -20.07
C PHE A 60 -0.36 8.39 -20.38
N LEU A 61 0.57 8.94 -19.61
CA LEU A 61 1.13 10.27 -19.85
C LEU A 61 2.27 10.14 -20.85
N HIS A 62 2.08 10.68 -22.04
CA HIS A 62 3.09 10.72 -23.09
C HIS A 62 3.95 11.97 -22.94
N PHE A 63 5.26 11.75 -22.80
CA PHE A 63 6.28 12.78 -22.91
C PHE A 63 7.57 12.16 -23.45
N GLY A 64 8.26 12.89 -24.34
CA GLY A 64 9.47 12.40 -25.01
C GLY A 64 9.17 11.65 -26.32
N PRO A 65 10.09 10.77 -26.76
CA PRO A 65 9.95 10.05 -28.03
C PRO A 65 8.70 9.16 -28.10
N PRO A 66 8.19 8.83 -29.31
CA PRO A 66 7.02 7.98 -29.47
C PRO A 66 7.14 6.65 -28.71
N GLY A 67 6.14 6.35 -27.89
CA GLY A 67 6.08 5.13 -27.07
C GLY A 67 6.73 5.25 -25.68
N GLN A 68 7.40 6.37 -25.39
CA GLN A 68 7.89 6.70 -24.05
C GLN A 68 6.84 7.49 -23.27
N GLY A 69 6.86 7.34 -21.96
CA GLY A 69 5.93 8.01 -21.06
C GLY A 69 5.78 7.26 -19.74
N ILE A 70 4.68 7.54 -19.04
CA ILE A 70 4.36 6.98 -17.74
C ILE A 70 2.94 6.43 -17.75
N HIS A 71 2.85 5.12 -17.55
CA HIS A 71 1.60 4.43 -17.30
C HIS A 71 1.25 4.44 -15.81
N GLY A 72 0.03 4.86 -15.46
CA GLY A 72 -0.47 4.83 -14.09
C GLY A 72 -2.00 4.76 -14.04
N GLN A 73 -2.56 5.07 -12.89
CA GLN A 73 -3.99 5.24 -12.65
C GLN A 73 -4.26 6.64 -12.08
N LEU A 74 -5.44 7.18 -12.35
CA LEU A 74 -5.86 8.48 -11.83
C LEU A 74 -6.26 8.35 -10.36
N LEU A 75 -5.42 8.83 -9.45
CA LEU A 75 -5.61 8.76 -8.00
C LEU A 75 -6.42 9.93 -7.43
N SER A 76 -6.42 11.07 -8.13
CA SER A 76 -7.16 12.27 -7.75
C SER A 76 -7.48 13.09 -8.99
N LEU A 77 -8.65 13.74 -9.01
CA LEU A 77 -9.04 14.72 -10.02
C LEU A 77 -9.62 15.94 -9.31
N VAL A 78 -9.15 17.12 -9.68
CA VAL A 78 -9.59 18.40 -9.12
C VAL A 78 -9.85 19.37 -10.26
N GLN A 79 -11.07 19.89 -10.36
CA GLN A 79 -11.40 20.93 -11.32
C GLN A 79 -11.00 22.31 -10.76
N LEU A 80 -10.16 23.03 -11.50
CA LEU A 80 -9.64 24.35 -11.17
C LEU A 80 -10.45 25.40 -11.93
N GLY A 81 -11.52 25.91 -11.31
CA GLY A 81 -12.35 26.98 -11.87
C GLY A 81 -13.85 26.65 -11.87
N HIS A 82 -14.67 27.69 -11.85
CA HIS A 82 -16.12 27.63 -12.07
C HIS A 82 -16.47 28.78 -13.02
N GLY A 83 -16.87 28.48 -14.25
CA GLY A 83 -17.21 29.48 -15.27
C GLY A 83 -16.92 28.97 -16.68
N GLY A 84 -17.62 29.48 -17.69
CA GLY A 84 -17.67 28.96 -19.06
C GLY A 84 -16.40 29.07 -19.92
N GLU A 85 -15.21 29.10 -19.32
CA GLU A 85 -13.93 28.82 -19.98
C GLU A 85 -13.67 27.30 -19.94
N PRO A 86 -12.85 26.73 -20.85
CA PRO A 86 -12.46 25.33 -20.76
C PRO A 86 -11.94 25.04 -19.35
N GLY A 87 -12.47 23.98 -18.75
CA GLY A 87 -12.26 23.70 -17.34
C GLY A 87 -10.83 23.22 -17.14
N LEU A 88 -9.95 24.05 -16.57
CA LEU A 88 -8.63 23.58 -16.15
C LEU A 88 -8.84 22.45 -15.12
N CYS A 89 -8.19 21.32 -15.32
CA CYS A 89 -8.28 20.18 -14.42
C CYS A 89 -6.87 19.78 -13.98
N ARG A 90 -6.71 19.50 -12.69
CA ARG A 90 -5.50 18.88 -12.16
C ARG A 90 -5.79 17.43 -11.83
N VAL A 91 -5.03 16.53 -12.42
CA VAL A 91 -5.11 15.09 -12.15
C VAL A 91 -3.82 14.59 -11.53
N ARG A 92 -3.95 13.65 -10.59
CA ARG A 92 -2.81 12.95 -10.00
C ARG A 92 -2.74 11.54 -10.59
N LEU A 93 -1.68 11.26 -11.32
CA LEU A 93 -1.36 9.95 -11.87
C LEU A 93 -0.35 9.24 -10.95
N GLY A 94 -0.61 7.98 -10.62
CA GLY A 94 0.31 7.17 -9.82
C GLY A 94 0.12 5.66 -10.05
N PRO A 95 0.95 4.79 -9.49
CA PRO A 95 0.78 3.36 -9.62
C PRO A 95 -0.38 2.87 -8.77
N ARG A 96 -0.93 1.69 -9.13
CA ARG A 96 -1.88 0.98 -8.27
C ARG A 96 -1.30 0.67 -6.88
N LEU A 97 0.04 0.56 -6.80
CA LEU A 97 0.77 0.37 -5.54
C LEU A 97 0.48 1.48 -4.51
N ALA A 98 0.22 2.71 -4.95
CA ALA A 98 -0.06 3.82 -4.03
C ALA A 98 -1.34 3.61 -3.21
N CYS A 99 -2.32 2.85 -3.73
CA CYS A 99 -3.57 2.54 -3.03
C CYS A 99 -3.35 1.69 -1.78
N LEU A 100 -2.25 0.93 -1.68
CA LEU A 100 -1.90 0.18 -0.46
C LEU A 100 -1.66 1.11 0.74
N GLY A 101 -1.39 2.40 0.52
CA GLY A 101 -1.27 3.39 1.57
C GLY A 101 -2.61 3.75 2.24
N GLN A 102 -3.74 3.42 1.62
CA GLN A 102 -5.08 3.77 2.09
C GLN A 102 -5.69 2.69 3.02
N ARG A 103 -5.17 1.47 2.99
CA ARG A 103 -5.71 0.33 3.76
C ARG A 103 -4.78 0.01 4.92
N PHE A 104 -5.30 0.11 6.16
CA PHE A 104 -4.61 -0.27 7.39
C PHE A 104 -5.17 -1.59 7.90
N ASN A 105 -4.29 -2.51 8.29
CA ASN A 105 -4.68 -3.84 8.77
C ASN A 105 -3.95 -4.24 10.06
N GLN A 106 -4.49 -5.28 10.69
CA GLN A 106 -3.85 -6.06 11.75
C GLN A 106 -3.98 -7.54 11.39
N ARG A 107 -2.87 -8.19 11.01
CA ARG A 107 -2.89 -9.55 10.50
C ARG A 107 -1.56 -10.25 10.70
N ILE A 108 -1.61 -11.57 10.78
CA ILE A 108 -0.45 -12.43 11.03
C ILE A 108 -0.30 -13.36 9.83
N PHE A 109 0.90 -13.39 9.27
CA PHE A 109 1.33 -14.34 8.25
C PHE A 109 2.24 -15.38 8.92
N SER A 110 1.87 -16.65 8.80
CA SER A 110 2.61 -17.77 9.38
C SER A 110 3.09 -18.71 8.29
N GLN A 111 4.27 -19.30 8.47
CA GLN A 111 4.87 -20.28 7.55
C GLN A 111 4.96 -19.78 6.10
N ARG A 112 5.34 -18.51 5.93
CA ARG A 112 5.49 -17.88 4.61
C ARG A 112 6.76 -17.07 4.51
N SER A 113 7.40 -17.15 3.36
CA SER A 113 8.55 -16.32 3.02
C SER A 113 8.11 -14.87 2.73
N VAL A 114 9.04 -13.93 2.85
CA VAL A 114 8.75 -12.52 2.55
C VAL A 114 8.23 -12.31 1.11
N PRO A 115 8.82 -12.91 0.05
CA PRO A 115 8.28 -12.80 -1.31
C PRO A 115 6.85 -13.34 -1.44
N GLU A 116 6.49 -14.40 -0.73
CA GLU A 116 5.11 -14.94 -0.73
C GLU A 116 4.12 -14.00 -0.04
N ILE A 117 4.54 -13.39 1.08
CA ILE A 117 3.74 -12.39 1.80
C ILE A 117 3.52 -11.17 0.89
N LEU A 118 4.59 -10.65 0.28
CA LEU A 118 4.52 -9.53 -0.67
C LEU A 118 3.59 -9.87 -1.85
N ALA A 119 3.75 -11.05 -2.44
CA ALA A 119 2.90 -11.52 -3.54
C ALA A 119 1.42 -11.59 -3.16
N GLN A 120 1.10 -12.01 -1.93
CA GLN A 120 -0.27 -12.04 -1.43
C GLN A 120 -0.83 -10.63 -1.24
N VAL A 121 -0.13 -9.76 -0.53
CA VAL A 121 -0.59 -8.37 -0.25
C VAL A 121 -0.84 -7.62 -1.57
N LEU A 122 0.05 -7.79 -2.55
CA LEU A 122 -0.11 -7.20 -3.89
C LEU A 122 -1.33 -7.77 -4.63
N LYS A 123 -1.53 -9.10 -4.58
CA LYS A 123 -2.66 -9.78 -5.24
C LYS A 123 -4.00 -9.28 -4.70
N GLU A 124 -4.11 -9.03 -3.40
CA GLU A 124 -5.32 -8.47 -2.78
C GLU A 124 -5.69 -7.07 -3.30
N HIS A 125 -4.70 -6.33 -3.81
CA HIS A 125 -4.89 -5.02 -4.46
C HIS A 125 -5.00 -5.13 -5.98
N GLY A 126 -5.17 -6.34 -6.53
CA GLY A 126 -5.25 -6.58 -7.96
C GLY A 126 -3.91 -6.50 -8.70
N ILE A 127 -2.77 -6.41 -8.00
CA ILE A 127 -1.43 -6.39 -8.62
C ILE A 127 -0.93 -7.83 -8.74
N ALA A 128 -1.17 -8.45 -9.88
CA ALA A 128 -0.84 -9.85 -10.14
C ALA A 128 -0.37 -10.10 -11.57
N GLY A 129 0.19 -11.29 -11.82
CA GLY A 129 0.61 -11.71 -13.16
C GLY A 129 1.69 -10.78 -13.73
N LYS A 130 1.40 -10.15 -14.87
CA LYS A 130 2.35 -9.30 -15.61
C LYS A 130 2.61 -7.94 -14.97
N GLU A 131 1.77 -7.50 -14.02
CA GLU A 131 1.92 -6.23 -13.32
C GLU A 131 3.02 -6.25 -12.26
N ARG A 132 3.56 -7.43 -11.92
CA ARG A 132 4.68 -7.56 -10.98
C ARG A 132 5.70 -8.60 -11.40
N ARG A 133 6.96 -8.40 -11.03
CA ARG A 133 8.07 -9.31 -11.28
C ARG A 133 8.98 -9.40 -10.06
N PHE A 134 9.36 -10.62 -9.69
CA PHE A 134 10.30 -10.90 -8.61
C PHE A 134 11.59 -11.41 -9.22
N ASP A 135 12.56 -10.53 -9.29
CA ASP A 135 13.92 -10.73 -9.80
C ASP A 135 14.81 -10.99 -8.59
N LEU A 136 14.62 -12.16 -7.95
CA LEU A 136 15.25 -12.49 -6.67
C LEU A 136 16.25 -13.65 -6.85
N SER A 137 17.41 -13.52 -6.21
CA SER A 137 18.52 -14.48 -6.23
C SER A 137 18.87 -15.02 -4.85
N GLY A 138 18.41 -14.37 -3.79
CA GLY A 138 18.58 -14.77 -2.40
C GLY A 138 17.69 -15.93 -1.97
N ASP A 139 18.02 -16.50 -0.81
CA ASP A 139 17.19 -17.48 -0.11
C ASP A 139 16.29 -16.78 0.90
N TYR A 140 14.99 -17.08 0.86
CA TYR A 140 13.96 -16.44 1.69
C TYR A 140 13.22 -17.51 2.49
N PRO A 141 13.74 -17.91 3.66
CA PRO A 141 13.11 -18.95 4.45
C PRO A 141 11.71 -18.52 4.91
N PRO A 142 10.75 -19.45 5.01
CA PRO A 142 9.46 -19.18 5.61
C PRO A 142 9.62 -18.64 7.04
N ARG A 143 8.92 -17.56 7.35
CA ARG A 143 8.88 -17.00 8.70
C ARG A 143 7.81 -17.70 9.52
N ASP A 144 8.17 -17.96 10.77
CA ASP A 144 7.24 -18.47 11.76
C ASP A 144 6.08 -17.51 12.01
N PHE A 145 6.44 -16.23 12.20
CA PHE A 145 5.52 -15.13 12.42
C PHE A 145 5.99 -13.91 11.63
N CYS A 146 5.04 -13.29 10.93
CA CYS A 146 5.21 -11.98 10.36
C CYS A 146 3.89 -11.21 10.53
N THR A 147 3.89 -10.26 11.45
CA THR A 147 2.71 -9.52 11.88
C THR A 147 2.72 -8.15 11.21
N GLN A 148 1.64 -7.83 10.50
CA GLN A 148 1.28 -6.47 10.15
C GLN A 148 0.46 -5.89 11.31
N TYR A 149 0.93 -4.81 11.94
CA TYR A 149 0.26 -4.24 13.12
C TYR A 149 0.07 -2.73 13.02
N ARG A 150 -1.18 -2.30 12.77
CA ARG A 150 -1.59 -0.88 12.74
C ARG A 150 -0.77 -0.04 11.75
N GLU A 151 -0.35 -0.66 10.67
CA GLU A 151 0.36 -0.02 9.57
C GLU A 151 -0.42 -0.25 8.27
N SER A 152 -0.24 0.63 7.28
CA SER A 152 -0.83 0.44 5.98
C SER A 152 -0.18 -0.72 5.22
N ASP A 153 -0.85 -1.25 4.22
CA ASP A 153 -0.27 -2.32 3.38
C ASP A 153 0.99 -1.87 2.65
N LEU A 154 1.09 -0.57 2.35
CA LEU A 154 2.29 0.03 1.76
C LEU A 154 3.43 0.11 2.77
N GLN A 155 3.14 0.56 4.00
CA GLN A 155 4.13 0.61 5.09
C GLN A 155 4.66 -0.79 5.42
N PHE A 156 3.76 -1.77 5.47
CA PHE A 156 4.11 -3.18 5.69
C PHE A 156 5.02 -3.70 4.58
N LEU A 157 4.66 -3.48 3.32
CA LEU A 157 5.46 -3.85 2.16
C LEU A 157 6.86 -3.23 2.20
N GLN A 158 6.95 -1.93 2.46
CA GLN A 158 8.22 -1.19 2.52
C GLN A 158 9.10 -1.67 3.69
N ARG A 159 8.49 -1.99 4.84
CA ARG A 159 9.18 -2.56 6.00
C ARG A 159 9.77 -3.92 5.68
N LEU A 160 9.00 -4.82 5.06
CA LEU A 160 9.49 -6.14 4.67
C LEU A 160 10.60 -6.04 3.63
N CYS A 161 10.45 -5.16 2.63
CA CYS A 161 11.50 -4.92 1.66
C CYS A 161 12.79 -4.45 2.34
N THR A 162 12.67 -3.53 3.31
CA THR A 162 13.83 -3.04 4.08
C THR A 162 14.51 -4.15 4.89
N GLN A 163 13.76 -5.00 5.59
CA GLN A 163 14.31 -6.09 6.40
C GLN A 163 15.10 -7.09 5.56
N GLU A 164 14.61 -7.41 4.37
CA GLU A 164 15.23 -8.37 3.44
C GLU A 164 16.18 -7.71 2.42
N ARG A 165 16.41 -6.38 2.53
CA ARG A 165 17.20 -5.59 1.57
C ARG A 165 16.70 -5.71 0.12
N LEU A 166 15.41 -5.91 -0.04
CA LEU A 166 14.74 -5.81 -1.32
C LEU A 166 14.59 -4.35 -1.71
N HIS A 167 14.70 -4.10 -3.00
CA HIS A 167 14.32 -2.84 -3.61
C HIS A 167 13.25 -3.07 -4.68
N TYR A 168 12.46 -2.05 -4.96
CA TYR A 168 11.49 -2.07 -6.04
C TYR A 168 11.50 -0.79 -6.87
N TYR A 169 11.13 -0.93 -8.13
CA TYR A 169 11.01 0.16 -9.10
C TYR A 169 9.94 -0.19 -10.15
N PHE A 170 9.66 0.74 -11.06
CA PHE A 170 8.62 0.59 -12.07
C PHE A 170 9.20 0.60 -13.48
N GLU A 171 8.81 -0.38 -14.29
CA GLU A 171 9.09 -0.41 -15.72
C GLU A 171 7.80 -0.08 -16.49
N HIS A 172 7.82 0.95 -17.33
CA HIS A 172 6.64 1.42 -18.06
C HIS A 172 6.66 0.95 -19.52
N CYS A 173 5.52 0.46 -20.00
CA CYS A 173 5.30 0.08 -21.39
C CYS A 173 3.95 0.64 -21.89
N ALA A 174 3.96 1.40 -22.97
CA ALA A 174 2.75 1.98 -23.56
C ALA A 174 1.65 0.95 -23.90
N ARG A 175 2.01 -0.28 -24.25
CA ARG A 175 1.04 -1.32 -24.64
C ARG A 175 0.66 -2.27 -23.51
N ALA A 176 1.55 -2.48 -22.54
CA ALA A 176 1.41 -3.52 -21.52
C ALA A 176 1.19 -2.97 -20.10
N GLY A 177 1.17 -1.65 -19.94
CA GLY A 177 1.05 -0.99 -18.64
C GLY A 177 2.39 -0.82 -17.95
N HIS A 178 2.40 -0.71 -16.62
CA HIS A 178 3.63 -0.71 -15.83
C HIS A 178 3.79 -2.04 -15.09
N CYS A 179 5.04 -2.43 -14.88
CA CYS A 179 5.42 -3.59 -14.09
C CYS A 179 6.19 -3.13 -12.84
N LEU A 180 5.74 -3.58 -11.66
CA LEU A 180 6.44 -3.42 -10.40
C LEU A 180 7.51 -4.51 -10.28
N VAL A 181 8.79 -4.14 -10.32
CA VAL A 181 9.91 -5.07 -10.27
C VAL A 181 10.54 -5.04 -8.89
N PHE A 182 10.70 -6.19 -8.25
CA PHE A 182 11.45 -6.37 -7.00
C PHE A 182 12.79 -7.01 -7.29
N GLY A 183 13.87 -6.48 -6.72
CA GLY A 183 15.23 -7.02 -6.82
C GLY A 183 15.95 -7.07 -5.47
N ASP A 184 16.96 -7.93 -5.37
CA ASP A 184 17.76 -8.14 -4.15
C ASP A 184 19.28 -7.96 -4.34
N GLY A 185 19.72 -7.57 -5.53
CA GLY A 185 21.13 -7.41 -5.87
C GLY A 185 21.44 -6.23 -6.78
N PRO A 186 22.72 -5.85 -6.92
CA PRO A 186 23.15 -4.68 -7.69
C PRO A 186 23.10 -4.85 -9.22
N GLY A 187 22.65 -6.01 -9.72
CA GLY A 187 22.83 -6.44 -11.12
C GLY A 187 21.56 -6.57 -11.96
N GLN A 188 20.39 -6.18 -11.47
CA GLN A 188 19.10 -6.48 -12.12
C GLN A 188 18.42 -5.24 -12.73
N PHE A 189 19.14 -4.12 -12.80
CA PHE A 189 18.64 -2.88 -13.41
C PHE A 189 18.86 -2.87 -14.92
N SER A 190 17.86 -2.40 -15.65
CA SER A 190 17.97 -2.25 -17.11
C SER A 190 18.90 -1.08 -17.47
N ARG A 191 19.68 -1.26 -18.54
CA ARG A 191 20.55 -0.19 -19.07
C ARG A 191 19.69 0.77 -19.90
N GLY A 192 19.65 2.03 -19.47
CA GLY A 192 18.96 3.12 -20.15
C GLY A 192 19.78 3.77 -21.27
N GLU A 193 19.26 4.89 -21.76
CA GLU A 193 19.92 5.74 -22.75
C GLU A 193 21.24 6.32 -22.20
N GLU A 194 22.20 6.56 -23.09
CA GLU A 194 23.46 7.23 -22.75
C GLU A 194 23.24 8.72 -22.51
N GLY A 195 23.62 9.18 -21.32
CA GLY A 195 23.67 10.60 -21.00
C GLY A 195 24.97 11.21 -21.48
N VAL A 196 24.93 11.98 -22.56
CA VAL A 196 26.08 12.78 -23.02
C VAL A 196 26.06 14.11 -22.28
N PHE A 197 27.17 14.47 -21.64
CA PHE A 197 27.31 15.77 -20.98
C PHE A 197 27.46 16.89 -22.00
N GLU A 198 26.56 17.86 -21.96
CA GLU A 198 26.50 19.00 -22.87
C GLU A 198 26.23 20.26 -22.03
N SER A 199 27.24 21.13 -21.90
CA SER A 199 27.12 22.34 -21.07
C SER A 199 26.15 23.37 -21.66
N GLU A 200 25.84 23.27 -22.94
CA GLU A 200 24.93 24.15 -23.67
C GLU A 200 23.58 23.44 -23.87
N ASN A 201 22.46 24.14 -23.64
CA ASN A 201 21.11 23.57 -23.74
C ASN A 201 20.61 23.42 -25.20
N GLU A 202 21.51 23.28 -26.17
CA GLU A 202 21.14 23.20 -27.60
C GLU A 202 20.66 21.81 -28.01
N ARG A 203 21.11 20.76 -27.30
CA ARG A 203 20.79 19.36 -27.58
C ARG A 203 20.27 18.63 -26.35
N PRO A 204 19.53 17.53 -26.53
CA PRO A 204 19.21 16.61 -25.45
C PRO A 204 20.49 16.02 -24.83
N GLY A 205 20.66 16.15 -23.51
CA GLY A 205 21.84 15.70 -22.79
C GLY A 205 21.80 16.03 -21.29
N VAL A 206 22.93 15.78 -20.63
CA VAL A 206 23.16 16.08 -19.21
C VAL A 206 23.83 17.45 -19.11
N HIS A 207 23.15 18.43 -18.52
CA HIS A 207 23.62 19.81 -18.45
C HIS A 207 24.39 20.12 -17.17
N ARG A 208 24.06 19.39 -16.10
CA ARG A 208 24.73 19.52 -14.81
C ARG A 208 24.87 18.14 -14.21
N PHE A 209 26.04 17.84 -13.66
CA PHE A 209 26.29 16.61 -12.92
C PHE A 209 27.34 16.88 -11.85
N LYS A 210 26.96 16.75 -10.58
CA LYS A 210 27.81 17.06 -9.42
C LYS A 210 27.93 15.83 -8.54
N LEU A 211 29.15 15.56 -8.10
CA LEU A 211 29.45 14.47 -7.18
C LEU A 211 29.34 14.93 -5.73
N HIS A 212 28.73 14.08 -4.90
CA HIS A 212 28.56 14.22 -3.47
C HIS A 212 29.07 12.96 -2.75
N GLY A 213 29.36 13.06 -1.45
CA GLY A 213 29.72 11.92 -0.60
C GLY A 213 30.88 11.06 -1.13
N CYS A 214 32.12 11.52 -1.00
CA CYS A 214 33.33 10.85 -1.52
C CYS A 214 33.27 10.40 -3.00
N GLY A 215 32.34 10.93 -3.81
CA GLY A 215 32.16 10.57 -5.21
C GLY A 215 31.24 9.38 -5.48
N GLN A 216 30.44 8.95 -4.50
CA GLN A 216 29.52 7.81 -4.62
C GLN A 216 28.11 8.21 -5.02
N ILE A 217 27.70 9.43 -4.69
CA ILE A 217 26.37 9.98 -4.97
C ILE A 217 26.54 11.10 -6.00
N ALA A 218 25.60 11.23 -6.92
CA ALA A 218 25.57 12.32 -7.88
C ALA A 218 24.20 12.99 -7.95
N GLU A 219 24.21 14.29 -8.17
CA GLU A 219 23.04 15.10 -8.49
C GLU A 219 23.20 15.69 -9.89
N GLY A 220 22.16 15.59 -10.71
CA GLY A 220 22.22 16.05 -12.09
C GLY A 220 20.96 16.76 -12.57
N GLN A 221 21.10 17.51 -13.66
CA GLN A 221 20.00 18.13 -14.39
C GLN A 221 20.13 17.75 -15.87
N THR A 222 19.04 17.29 -16.47
CA THR A 222 19.00 16.82 -17.86
C THR A 222 17.68 17.23 -18.52
N ASN A 223 17.62 17.09 -19.84
CA ASN A 223 16.39 17.18 -20.63
C ASN A 223 16.07 15.86 -21.36
N LEU A 224 16.67 14.73 -20.90
CA LEU A 224 16.46 13.41 -21.45
C LEU A 224 15.16 12.80 -20.92
N ALA A 225 14.11 12.78 -21.73
CA ALA A 225 12.77 12.31 -21.35
C ALA A 225 12.65 10.80 -21.12
N THR A 226 13.67 10.02 -21.48
CA THR A 226 13.71 8.55 -21.40
C THR A 226 14.20 8.04 -20.04
N LEU A 227 14.85 8.88 -19.23
CA LEU A 227 15.42 8.49 -17.95
C LEU A 227 14.33 8.10 -16.94
N ARG A 228 14.55 6.99 -16.23
CA ARG A 228 13.64 6.49 -15.16
C ARG A 228 14.41 6.08 -13.92
N SER A 229 13.74 6.12 -12.77
CA SER A 229 14.28 5.51 -11.55
C SER A 229 14.44 3.99 -11.73
N GLY A 230 15.49 3.40 -11.14
CA GLY A 230 15.79 1.97 -11.33
C GLY A 230 16.45 1.62 -12.67
N GLN A 231 16.96 2.61 -13.42
CA GLN A 231 17.74 2.38 -14.64
C GLN A 231 19.21 2.75 -14.46
N LEU A 232 20.07 2.08 -15.22
CA LEU A 232 21.49 2.40 -15.32
C LEU A 232 21.73 3.38 -16.48
N MET A 233 22.19 4.58 -16.17
CA MET A 233 22.57 5.60 -17.14
C MET A 233 24.10 5.64 -17.28
N PRO A 234 24.67 5.25 -18.43
CA PRO A 234 26.06 5.56 -18.74
C PRO A 234 26.20 7.06 -18.99
N LEU A 235 27.13 7.73 -18.28
CA LEU A 235 27.48 9.13 -18.51
C LEU A 235 28.79 9.24 -19.30
N SER A 236 28.82 10.11 -20.30
CA SER A 236 29.99 10.39 -21.14
C SER A 236 30.18 11.89 -21.40
N GLY A 237 31.38 12.30 -21.83
CA GLY A 237 31.69 13.70 -22.18
C GLY A 237 31.86 14.68 -21.01
N HIS A 238 31.72 14.23 -19.76
CA HIS A 238 31.83 15.11 -18.59
C HIS A 238 33.31 15.50 -18.33
N PRO A 239 33.64 16.77 -18.02
CA PRO A 239 35.02 17.23 -17.80
C PRO A 239 35.77 16.49 -16.67
N CYS A 240 35.03 16.13 -15.62
CA CYS A 240 35.55 15.26 -14.56
C CYS A 240 35.50 13.79 -15.03
N ALA A 241 36.67 13.17 -15.19
CA ALA A 241 36.81 11.77 -15.62
C ALA A 241 36.03 10.79 -14.72
N ASP A 242 36.00 11.07 -13.42
CA ASP A 242 35.25 10.31 -12.43
C ASP A 242 33.73 10.35 -12.67
N CYS A 243 33.17 11.30 -13.40
CA CYS A 243 31.74 11.27 -13.72
C CYS A 243 31.42 10.30 -14.87
N ASN A 244 32.38 10.00 -15.75
CA ASN A 244 32.15 9.23 -16.98
C ASN A 244 32.10 7.71 -16.72
N ARG A 245 31.06 7.26 -16.03
CA ARG A 245 30.83 5.86 -15.64
C ARG A 245 29.33 5.53 -15.64
N LEU A 246 29.00 4.30 -15.24
CA LEU A 246 27.61 3.88 -15.05
C LEU A 246 27.05 4.38 -13.72
N TRP A 247 25.87 5.00 -13.78
CA TRP A 247 25.14 5.53 -12.64
C TRP A 247 23.77 4.86 -12.54
N LEU A 248 23.42 4.38 -11.35
CA LEU A 248 22.07 3.91 -11.04
C LEU A 248 21.22 5.12 -10.65
N LEU A 249 20.18 5.41 -11.42
CA LEU A 249 19.24 6.47 -11.11
C LEU A 249 18.33 6.05 -9.96
N THR A 250 18.48 6.69 -8.80
CA THR A 250 17.70 6.37 -7.60
C THR A 250 16.46 7.24 -7.48
N HIS A 251 16.51 8.46 -8.01
CA HIS A 251 15.43 9.45 -7.97
C HIS A 251 15.44 10.29 -9.25
N VAL A 252 14.27 10.56 -9.82
CA VAL A 252 14.09 11.45 -10.97
C VAL A 252 12.86 12.33 -10.74
N GLU A 253 13.05 13.64 -10.82
CA GLU A 253 11.98 14.64 -10.78
C GLU A 253 11.77 15.19 -12.19
N HIS A 254 10.55 15.09 -12.68
CA HIS A 254 10.17 15.46 -14.04
C HIS A 254 9.42 16.79 -14.01
N GLN A 255 9.71 17.66 -14.96
CA GLN A 255 8.95 18.89 -15.19
C GLN A 255 8.78 19.09 -16.69
N GLY A 256 7.54 19.35 -17.12
CA GLY A 256 7.24 19.69 -18.51
C GLY A 256 6.11 20.71 -18.57
N GLY A 257 6.15 21.59 -19.57
CA GLY A 257 5.10 22.57 -19.82
C GLY A 257 5.06 22.99 -21.28
N GLN A 258 3.94 23.57 -21.70
CA GLN A 258 3.77 24.11 -23.06
C GLN A 258 4.19 25.58 -23.20
N GLU A 259 4.62 26.23 -22.11
CA GLU A 259 5.08 27.61 -22.19
C GLU A 259 6.35 27.75 -23.05
N PRO A 260 6.47 28.82 -23.88
CA PRO A 260 7.67 29.07 -24.67
C PRO A 260 8.90 29.14 -23.77
N GLY A 261 9.82 28.18 -23.92
CA GLY A 261 11.07 28.12 -23.15
C GLY A 261 11.06 27.16 -21.94
N LEU A 262 9.96 26.44 -21.69
CA LEU A 262 9.90 25.32 -20.74
C LEU A 262 9.81 23.97 -21.47
N PRO A 263 10.82 23.56 -22.27
CA PRO A 263 10.88 22.18 -22.75
C PRO A 263 10.98 21.24 -21.54
N TYR A 264 10.68 19.95 -21.76
CA TYR A 264 10.86 18.93 -20.73
C TYR A 264 12.25 19.03 -20.09
N SER A 265 12.29 18.96 -18.76
CA SER A 265 13.52 18.89 -17.97
C SER A 265 13.34 17.93 -16.80
N ASN A 266 14.46 17.42 -16.28
CA ASN A 266 14.45 16.63 -15.07
C ASN A 266 15.66 16.93 -14.18
N GLN A 267 15.48 16.62 -12.90
CA GLN A 267 16.55 16.57 -11.91
C GLN A 267 16.69 15.13 -11.44
N LEU A 268 17.92 14.64 -11.31
CA LEU A 268 18.18 13.26 -10.94
C LEU A 268 19.10 13.18 -9.73
N ARG A 269 18.92 12.12 -8.95
CA ARG A 269 19.90 11.62 -7.99
C ARG A 269 20.31 10.22 -8.42
N ALA A 270 21.61 9.96 -8.34
CA ALA A 270 22.16 8.69 -8.77
C ALA A 270 23.27 8.22 -7.83
N VAL A 271 23.48 6.91 -7.81
CA VAL A 271 24.58 6.28 -7.08
C VAL A 271 25.46 5.48 -8.03
N VAL A 272 26.73 5.32 -7.70
CA VAL A 272 27.64 4.46 -8.48
C VAL A 272 27.12 3.02 -8.46
N GLN A 273 27.03 2.37 -9.63
CA GLN A 273 26.49 1.02 -9.79
C GLN A 273 27.14 -0.06 -8.90
N GLN A 274 28.39 0.15 -8.48
CA GLN A 274 29.15 -0.77 -7.63
C GLN A 274 28.74 -0.72 -6.15
N VAL A 275 28.04 0.32 -5.72
CA VAL A 275 27.52 0.43 -4.36
C VAL A 275 26.15 -0.25 -4.32
N PRO A 276 25.93 -1.26 -3.46
CA PRO A 276 24.61 -1.82 -3.26
C PRO A 276 23.65 -0.68 -2.90
N PHE A 277 22.54 -0.56 -3.61
CA PHE A 277 21.53 0.41 -3.23
C PHE A 277 20.99 0.02 -1.85
N VAL A 278 21.26 0.86 -0.86
CA VAL A 278 20.73 0.75 0.49
C VAL A 278 19.74 1.90 0.61
N ALA A 279 18.45 1.58 0.68
CA ALA A 279 17.41 2.58 0.88
C ALA A 279 17.68 3.36 2.17
N ASP A 280 17.32 4.64 2.23
CA ASP A 280 17.45 5.40 3.46
C ASP A 280 16.44 4.86 4.49
N HIS A 281 16.92 3.95 5.35
CA HIS A 281 16.12 3.18 6.29
C HIS A 281 15.63 4.01 7.49
N SER A 282 16.02 5.29 7.57
CA SER A 282 15.70 6.18 8.69
C SER A 282 14.21 6.51 8.82
N VAL A 283 13.40 6.25 7.78
CA VAL A 283 11.99 6.68 7.71
C VAL A 283 11.00 5.56 8.12
N ILE A 284 11.34 4.28 7.98
CA ILE A 284 10.38 3.18 8.20
C ILE A 284 10.46 2.69 9.64
N LYS A 285 9.56 3.19 10.49
CA LYS A 285 9.46 2.78 11.89
C LYS A 285 8.82 1.40 12.02
N GLN A 286 9.53 0.44 12.62
CA GLN A 286 8.94 -0.85 12.96
C GLN A 286 7.80 -0.67 13.96
N PRO A 287 6.63 -1.30 13.74
CA PRO A 287 5.54 -1.27 14.70
C PRO A 287 5.99 -1.92 16.02
N ARG A 288 5.53 -1.35 17.14
CA ARG A 288 5.76 -1.93 18.48
C ARG A 288 4.45 -2.21 19.18
N MET A 289 4.37 -3.37 19.79
CA MET A 289 3.24 -3.89 20.56
C MET A 289 3.57 -3.93 22.04
N LEU A 290 3.46 -2.79 22.70
CA LEU A 290 3.76 -2.67 24.13
C LEU A 290 2.59 -3.06 25.05
N SER A 291 1.39 -3.24 24.48
CA SER A 291 0.21 -3.66 25.23
C SER A 291 0.02 -5.17 25.16
N LEU A 292 -0.42 -5.77 26.27
CA LEU A 292 -0.91 -7.14 26.29
C LEU A 292 -2.12 -7.28 25.36
N GLN A 293 -2.18 -8.39 24.65
CA GLN A 293 -3.29 -8.74 23.79
C GLN A 293 -4.04 -9.93 24.35
N ARG A 294 -5.33 -9.98 24.07
CA ARG A 294 -6.17 -11.12 24.44
C ARG A 294 -6.28 -12.08 23.26
N ALA A 295 -6.19 -13.37 23.56
CA ALA A 295 -6.44 -14.44 22.62
C ALA A 295 -7.23 -15.56 23.28
N TRP A 296 -7.74 -16.47 22.47
CA TRP A 296 -8.52 -17.63 22.90
C TRP A 296 -7.83 -18.91 22.42
N VAL A 297 -7.74 -19.91 23.28
CA VAL A 297 -7.24 -21.23 22.89
C VAL A 297 -8.25 -21.88 21.94
N VAL A 298 -7.77 -22.40 20.82
CA VAL A 298 -8.58 -23.06 19.80
C VAL A 298 -8.03 -24.45 19.50
N GLU A 299 -8.91 -25.41 19.24
CA GLU A 299 -8.51 -26.72 18.73
C GLU A 299 -8.38 -26.68 17.21
N VAL A 300 -7.32 -27.30 16.69
CA VAL A 300 -7.01 -27.30 15.26
C VAL A 300 -6.66 -28.72 14.83
N ASP A 301 -7.27 -29.16 13.74
CA ASP A 301 -7.00 -30.45 13.08
C ASP A 301 -5.76 -30.36 12.15
N GLU A 302 -4.71 -29.67 12.62
CA GLU A 302 -3.43 -29.52 11.94
C GLU A 302 -2.30 -29.98 12.85
N PRO A 303 -1.28 -30.68 12.30
CA PRO A 303 -0.16 -31.11 13.11
C PRO A 303 0.60 -29.90 13.63
N ARG A 304 0.88 -29.92 14.93
CA ARG A 304 1.67 -28.90 15.62
C ARG A 304 3.01 -28.72 14.88
N PRO A 305 3.36 -27.49 14.43
CA PRO A 305 4.57 -27.27 13.64
C PRO A 305 5.85 -27.40 14.46
N ASP A 306 5.81 -27.07 15.76
CA ASP A 306 7.00 -27.00 16.61
C ASP A 306 6.70 -27.29 18.10
N LEU A 307 7.54 -28.10 18.73
CA LEU A 307 7.52 -28.44 20.16
C LEU A 307 7.80 -27.27 21.11
N SER A 308 8.28 -26.13 20.60
CA SER A 308 8.39 -24.88 21.38
C SER A 308 7.06 -24.11 21.50
N ARG A 309 6.08 -24.41 20.62
CA ARG A 309 4.82 -23.66 20.47
C ARG A 309 3.59 -24.55 20.68
N PRO A 310 3.20 -24.83 21.93
CA PRO A 310 2.21 -25.87 22.24
C PRO A 310 0.77 -25.48 22.02
N VAL A 311 0.47 -24.18 21.98
CA VAL A 311 -0.91 -23.72 22.09
C VAL A 311 -1.32 -23.02 20.81
N ALA A 312 -2.31 -23.57 20.13
CA ALA A 312 -3.00 -22.85 19.07
C ALA A 312 -3.95 -21.82 19.70
N VAL A 313 -3.78 -20.56 19.33
CA VAL A 313 -4.63 -19.47 19.79
C VAL A 313 -5.15 -18.63 18.64
N GLN A 314 -6.30 -18.01 18.86
CA GLN A 314 -6.87 -17.01 17.99
C GLN A 314 -6.92 -15.68 18.71
N PHE A 315 -6.30 -14.65 18.12
CA PHE A 315 -6.35 -13.29 18.64
C PHE A 315 -7.76 -12.70 18.56
N ASP A 316 -8.03 -11.75 19.45
CA ASP A 316 -9.26 -10.93 19.52
C ASP A 316 -9.57 -10.17 18.21
N TRP A 317 -8.55 -9.84 17.42
CA TRP A 317 -8.71 -8.95 16.27
C TRP A 317 -9.51 -9.64 15.13
N LEU A 318 -10.62 -8.99 14.77
CA LEU A 318 -11.84 -9.60 14.25
C LEU A 318 -11.81 -9.98 12.75
N TYR A 319 -10.89 -9.45 11.93
CA TYR A 319 -10.96 -9.60 10.47
C TYR A 319 -9.58 -9.70 9.83
N GLN A 320 -9.31 -10.80 9.13
CA GLN A 320 -8.06 -11.01 8.39
C GLN A 320 -8.20 -10.89 6.86
N GLY A 321 -9.41 -10.59 6.34
CA GLY A 321 -9.68 -10.46 4.90
C GLY A 321 -10.81 -11.38 4.41
N GLU A 322 -11.32 -11.11 3.19
CA GLU A 322 -12.24 -12.01 2.50
C GLU A 322 -11.55 -13.34 2.16
N GLY A 323 -12.21 -14.46 2.49
CA GLY A 323 -11.67 -15.82 2.32
C GLY A 323 -10.79 -16.31 3.48
N ALA A 324 -10.69 -15.57 4.59
CA ALA A 324 -9.94 -15.99 5.76
C ALA A 324 -10.63 -17.17 6.49
N ALA A 325 -10.03 -18.36 6.37
CA ALA A 325 -10.20 -19.46 7.33
C ALA A 325 -9.73 -18.99 8.73
N PRO A 326 -10.16 -19.62 9.84
CA PRO A 326 -9.81 -19.18 11.18
C PRO A 326 -8.29 -19.05 11.36
N SER A 327 -7.88 -17.78 11.46
CA SER A 327 -6.60 -17.22 11.88
C SER A 327 -6.02 -17.72 13.19
N HIS A 328 -5.87 -19.03 13.38
CA HIS A 328 -5.17 -19.56 14.53
C HIS A 328 -3.66 -19.46 14.31
N CYS A 329 -2.90 -19.36 15.41
CA CYS A 329 -1.46 -19.45 15.36
C CYS A 329 -0.90 -20.15 16.60
N TRP A 330 0.23 -20.84 16.44
CA TRP A 330 0.84 -21.65 17.49
C TRP A 330 1.81 -20.81 18.31
N LEU A 331 1.48 -20.48 19.56
CA LEU A 331 2.29 -19.62 20.40
C LEU A 331 3.11 -20.38 21.45
N PRO A 332 4.30 -19.86 21.80
CA PRO A 332 5.07 -20.34 22.93
C PRO A 332 4.44 -19.86 24.25
N LEU A 333 4.73 -20.59 25.33
CA LEU A 333 4.41 -20.18 26.70
C LEU A 333 5.57 -19.37 27.27
N ALA A 334 5.25 -18.37 28.09
CA ALA A 334 6.27 -17.65 28.86
C ALA A 334 6.96 -18.62 29.84
N PRO A 335 8.29 -18.51 30.03
CA PRO A 335 9.03 -19.39 30.93
C PRO A 335 8.46 -19.41 32.36
N GLU A 336 7.83 -18.32 32.79
CA GLU A 336 7.26 -18.15 34.12
C GLU A 336 5.97 -18.96 34.35
N LEU A 337 5.28 -19.40 33.28
CA LEU A 337 4.05 -20.18 33.37
C LEU A 337 4.28 -21.68 33.58
N GLY A 338 5.51 -22.17 33.41
CA GLY A 338 5.83 -23.60 33.51
C GLY A 338 5.31 -24.43 32.33
N ASP A 339 5.16 -25.74 32.55
CA ASP A 339 4.82 -26.70 31.50
C ASP A 339 3.34 -26.66 31.10
N ALA A 340 3.09 -26.76 29.79
CA ALA A 340 1.75 -26.71 29.18
C ALA A 340 0.76 -27.71 29.81
N ASP A 341 1.23 -28.91 30.17
CA ASP A 341 0.40 -30.00 30.70
C ASP A 341 -0.23 -29.68 32.07
N SER A 342 0.27 -28.65 32.76
CA SER A 342 -0.22 -28.22 34.07
C SER A 342 -1.17 -27.01 34.00
N LEU A 343 -1.40 -26.47 32.81
CA LEU A 343 -2.13 -25.21 32.58
C LEU A 343 -3.56 -25.45 32.08
N PRO A 344 -4.51 -24.55 32.38
CA PRO A 344 -5.91 -24.68 31.97
C PRO A 344 -6.10 -24.31 30.48
N LEU A 345 -5.48 -25.07 29.57
CA LEU A 345 -5.45 -24.86 28.12
C LEU A 345 -6.62 -25.54 27.40
N ASN A 346 -7.82 -25.49 27.98
CA ASN A 346 -9.00 -26.04 27.32
C ASN A 346 -9.43 -25.12 26.17
N GLU A 347 -10.10 -25.67 25.16
CA GLU A 347 -10.73 -24.89 24.10
C GLU A 347 -11.60 -23.76 24.70
N GLY A 348 -11.45 -22.55 24.17
CA GLY A 348 -12.17 -21.37 24.67
C GLY A 348 -11.60 -20.78 25.96
N ALA A 349 -10.46 -21.25 26.47
CA ALA A 349 -9.74 -20.56 27.53
C ALA A 349 -9.21 -19.20 27.05
N GLN A 350 -9.39 -18.16 27.86
CA GLN A 350 -8.84 -16.83 27.56
C GLN A 350 -7.40 -16.71 28.04
N VAL A 351 -6.52 -16.30 27.14
CA VAL A 351 -5.10 -16.09 27.42
C VAL A 351 -4.69 -14.64 27.16
N LEU A 352 -3.66 -14.21 27.88
CA LEU A 352 -2.94 -12.97 27.65
C LEU A 352 -1.66 -13.27 26.88
N VAL A 353 -1.44 -12.51 25.82
CA VAL A 353 -0.26 -12.59 24.97
C VAL A 353 0.54 -11.30 25.14
N SER A 354 1.82 -11.45 25.50
CA SER A 354 2.81 -10.37 25.48
C SER A 354 3.74 -10.52 24.28
N PHE A 355 4.56 -9.51 24.04
CA PHE A 355 5.46 -9.42 22.89
C PHE A 355 6.86 -9.11 23.40
N VAL A 356 7.85 -9.93 23.05
CA VAL A 356 9.24 -9.76 23.51
C VAL A 356 9.76 -8.40 23.05
N GLU A 357 10.15 -7.53 23.99
CA GLU A 357 10.56 -6.14 23.71
C GLU A 357 9.53 -5.33 22.88
N GLY A 358 8.26 -5.77 22.87
CA GLY A 358 7.22 -5.21 22.03
C GLY A 358 7.36 -5.50 20.54
N ASP A 359 8.11 -6.52 20.14
CA ASP A 359 8.21 -6.98 18.74
C ASP A 359 6.93 -7.76 18.35
N PRO A 360 6.12 -7.28 17.38
CA PRO A 360 4.92 -7.98 16.91
C PRO A 360 5.19 -9.38 16.35
N ASP A 361 6.42 -9.68 15.94
CA ASP A 361 6.83 -10.97 15.38
C ASP A 361 7.27 -11.97 16.47
N GLN A 362 7.31 -11.55 17.75
CA GLN A 362 7.66 -12.41 18.89
C GLN A 362 6.56 -12.48 19.97
N PRO A 363 5.36 -12.99 19.63
CA PRO A 363 4.28 -13.20 20.60
C PRO A 363 4.56 -14.38 21.54
N LEU A 364 4.18 -14.24 22.81
CA LEU A 364 4.23 -15.31 23.82
C LEU A 364 3.04 -15.24 24.77
N ILE A 365 2.48 -16.38 25.17
CA ILE A 365 1.41 -16.44 26.17
C ILE A 365 2.02 -16.16 27.54
N SER A 366 1.63 -15.05 28.17
CA SER A 366 2.18 -14.57 29.44
C SER A 366 1.23 -14.71 30.62
N GLY A 367 -0.03 -15.10 30.39
CA GLY A 367 -0.99 -15.30 31.47
C GLY A 367 -2.33 -15.83 30.99
N PHE A 368 -3.20 -16.09 31.95
CA PHE A 368 -4.55 -16.59 31.74
C PHE A 368 -5.55 -15.59 32.33
N LEU A 369 -6.62 -15.31 31.59
CA LEU A 369 -7.75 -14.57 32.15
C LEU A 369 -8.71 -15.60 32.76
N PRO A 370 -9.10 -15.44 34.03
CA PRO A 370 -10.14 -16.29 34.61
C PRO A 370 -11.40 -16.17 33.76
N GLY A 371 -11.86 -17.29 33.21
CA GLY A 371 -13.14 -17.33 32.54
C GLY A 371 -14.24 -16.94 33.53
N THR A 372 -15.19 -16.11 33.11
CA THR A 372 -16.49 -16.01 33.78
C THR A 372 -17.24 -17.32 33.57
N ALA A 373 -16.86 -18.34 34.32
CA ALA A 373 -17.57 -19.60 34.45
C ALA A 373 -17.74 -19.91 35.95
N SER A 374 -18.46 -19.04 36.65
CA SER A 374 -19.33 -19.46 37.74
C SER A 374 -20.48 -18.48 37.87
N SER A 375 -21.69 -19.01 37.80
CA SER A 375 -22.94 -18.34 38.09
C SER A 375 -22.98 -17.87 39.55
N THR A 376 -22.36 -16.75 39.87
CA THR A 376 -22.73 -15.89 41.00
C THR A 376 -22.29 -14.48 40.67
N ALA A 377 -23.04 -13.80 39.80
CA ALA A 377 -23.06 -12.35 39.85
C ALA A 377 -23.53 -11.95 41.28
N PRO A 378 -22.87 -11.01 41.97
CA PRO A 378 -23.45 -10.45 43.18
C PRO A 378 -24.82 -9.87 42.79
N VAL A 379 -25.87 -10.28 43.52
CA VAL A 379 -27.22 -9.75 43.33
C VAL A 379 -27.16 -8.24 43.56
N ILE A 380 -27.12 -7.48 42.47
CA ILE A 380 -27.38 -6.05 42.49
C ILE A 380 -28.89 -5.93 42.75
N PRO A 381 -29.34 -5.26 43.81
CA PRO A 381 -30.77 -5.12 44.08
C PRO A 381 -31.44 -4.41 42.89
N ASP A 382 -32.52 -5.02 42.39
CA ASP A 382 -33.29 -4.60 41.23
C ASP A 382 -33.58 -3.09 41.26
N LEU A 383 -33.02 -2.36 40.27
CA LEU A 383 -33.61 -1.10 39.83
C LEU A 383 -34.89 -1.44 39.04
N PRO A 384 -35.98 -0.67 39.21
CA PRO A 384 -37.25 -0.96 38.56
C PRO A 384 -37.08 -0.97 37.03
N PRO A 385 -37.86 -1.78 36.30
CA PRO A 385 -37.72 -1.93 34.85
C PRO A 385 -38.04 -0.61 34.16
N SER A 386 -37.00 0.05 33.65
CA SER A 386 -37.13 1.15 32.70
C SER A 386 -37.72 0.61 31.40
N LEU A 387 -38.96 1.00 31.12
CA LEU A 387 -39.63 1.07 29.82
C LEU A 387 -39.09 0.13 28.73
N ILE A 388 -39.78 -1.00 28.57
CA ILE A 388 -39.77 -1.80 27.34
C ILE A 388 -40.00 -0.82 26.18
N THR A 389 -38.93 -0.52 25.44
CA THR A 389 -39.05 0.25 24.21
C THR A 389 -39.43 -0.76 23.15
N ASP A 390 -40.62 -0.62 22.56
CA ASP A 390 -41.13 -1.51 21.53
C ASP A 390 -40.07 -1.72 20.44
N ALA A 391 -39.69 -2.98 20.20
CA ALA A 391 -38.66 -3.34 19.22
C ALA A 391 -38.97 -2.80 17.80
N ASN A 392 -40.25 -2.57 17.50
CA ASN A 392 -40.72 -1.99 16.24
C ASN A 392 -40.47 -0.47 16.12
N LEU A 393 -40.52 0.29 17.22
CA LEU A 393 -40.19 1.73 17.17
C LEU A 393 -38.68 1.95 16.96
N ALA A 394 -37.85 1.06 17.50
CA ALA A 394 -36.40 1.13 17.35
C ALA A 394 -35.92 0.77 15.93
N SER A 395 -36.64 -0.12 15.22
CA SER A 395 -36.34 -0.44 13.81
C SER A 395 -36.73 0.72 12.87
N ASP A 396 -37.86 1.38 13.08
CA ASP A 396 -38.29 2.51 12.23
C ASP A 396 -37.36 3.73 12.37
N GLY A 397 -36.91 4.02 13.60
CA GLY A 397 -35.91 5.06 13.83
C GLY A 397 -34.55 4.77 13.18
N LEU A 398 -34.13 3.49 13.16
CA LEU A 398 -32.90 3.06 12.51
C LEU A 398 -32.98 3.19 10.99
N LEU A 399 -34.12 2.83 10.38
CA LEU A 399 -34.35 3.00 8.95
C LEU A 399 -34.28 4.49 8.53
N GLY A 400 -34.89 5.38 9.33
CA GLY A 400 -34.83 6.82 9.08
C GLY A 400 -33.41 7.40 9.14
N LEU A 401 -32.58 6.90 10.07
CA LEU A 401 -31.16 7.29 10.17
C LEU A 401 -30.29 6.72 9.04
N LEU A 402 -30.58 5.49 8.57
CA LEU A 402 -29.90 4.92 7.39
C LEU A 402 -30.24 5.73 6.12
N GLN A 403 -31.48 6.21 6.01
CA GLN A 403 -31.94 7.01 4.87
C GLN A 403 -31.46 8.47 4.90
N SER A 404 -31.11 9.02 6.07
CA SER A 404 -30.63 10.40 6.18
C SER A 404 -29.20 10.60 5.68
N GLY A 405 -28.44 9.51 5.45
CA GLY A 405 -27.07 9.56 4.95
C GLY A 405 -26.05 10.07 5.98
N GLU A 406 -26.43 10.23 7.25
CA GLU A 406 -25.50 10.54 8.32
C GLU A 406 -24.62 9.31 8.64
N PRO A 407 -23.32 9.48 8.91
CA PRO A 407 -22.43 8.38 9.22
C PRO A 407 -22.84 7.72 10.53
N LEU A 408 -23.49 6.56 10.44
CA LEU A 408 -23.79 5.73 11.60
C LEU A 408 -22.53 5.02 12.07
N VAL A 409 -22.00 5.42 13.22
CA VAL A 409 -21.04 4.59 13.96
C VAL A 409 -21.82 3.41 14.54
N LEU A 410 -21.86 2.29 13.82
CA LEU A 410 -22.48 1.04 14.26
C LEU A 410 -21.69 0.44 15.43
N LEU A 411 -21.93 0.95 16.63
CA LEU A 411 -21.48 0.34 17.87
C LEU A 411 -22.43 -0.81 18.22
N CYS A 412 -22.27 -1.97 17.58
CA CYS A 412 -22.67 -3.19 18.28
C CYS A 412 -21.72 -3.31 19.48
N LEU A 413 -22.16 -2.80 20.62
CA LEU A 413 -21.46 -2.91 21.90
C LEU A 413 -21.60 -4.35 22.41
N LEU A 414 -21.04 -5.31 21.68
CA LEU A 414 -20.56 -6.54 22.29
C LEU A 414 -19.42 -6.12 23.21
N PRO A 415 -19.52 -6.31 24.55
CA PRO A 415 -18.33 -6.22 25.39
C PRO A 415 -17.39 -7.35 24.97
N GLY A 416 -16.48 -7.06 24.04
CA GLY A 416 -15.47 -8.00 23.53
C GLY A 416 -15.51 -8.31 22.04
N GLY A 417 -16.38 -7.70 21.23
CA GLY A 417 -16.42 -7.96 19.77
C GLY A 417 -16.84 -9.39 19.39
N GLY A 418 -17.40 -9.57 18.19
CA GLY A 418 -17.87 -10.88 17.74
C GLY A 418 -18.89 -10.78 16.60
N SER A 419 -19.20 -11.92 15.98
CA SER A 419 -20.28 -11.99 14.98
C SER A 419 -21.61 -11.58 15.61
N PHE A 420 -22.34 -10.66 14.95
CA PHE A 420 -23.68 -10.23 15.39
C PHE A 420 -24.68 -11.40 15.44
N SER A 421 -24.40 -12.49 14.71
CA SER A 421 -25.17 -13.74 14.72
C SER A 421 -25.18 -14.43 16.09
N HIS A 422 -24.16 -14.18 16.92
CA HIS A 422 -24.01 -14.75 18.26
C HIS A 422 -24.26 -13.70 19.36
N CYS A 423 -24.79 -12.53 19.02
CA CYS A 423 -25.09 -11.49 19.99
C CYS A 423 -26.29 -11.87 20.86
N ALA A 424 -26.05 -12.11 22.16
CA ALA A 424 -27.07 -12.48 23.15
C ALA A 424 -27.99 -11.31 23.57
N GLN A 425 -27.76 -10.09 23.06
CA GLN A 425 -28.60 -8.93 23.38
C GLN A 425 -29.98 -9.06 22.73
N SER A 426 -31.02 -8.69 23.50
CA SER A 426 -32.42 -8.70 23.07
C SER A 426 -32.65 -7.79 21.86
N PHE A 427 -31.95 -6.65 21.78
CA PHE A 427 -31.91 -5.77 20.62
C PHE A 427 -30.48 -5.55 20.12
N CYS A 428 -30.23 -5.80 18.83
CA CYS A 428 -28.92 -5.62 18.19
C CYS A 428 -29.09 -4.82 16.89
N THR A 429 -28.50 -3.63 16.85
CA THR A 429 -28.57 -2.70 15.71
C THR A 429 -28.03 -3.31 14.42
N CYS A 430 -26.97 -4.12 14.50
CA CYS A 430 -26.42 -4.83 13.32
C CYS A 430 -27.39 -5.88 12.76
N ARG A 431 -28.05 -6.68 13.62
CA ARG A 431 -29.07 -7.64 13.15
C ARG A 431 -30.25 -6.92 12.51
N ALA A 432 -30.74 -5.86 13.14
CA ALA A 432 -31.86 -5.08 12.60
C ALA A 432 -31.50 -4.47 11.24
N ALA A 433 -30.30 -3.90 11.08
CA ALA A 433 -29.82 -3.34 9.83
C ALA A 433 -29.78 -4.39 8.69
N THR A 434 -29.34 -5.62 8.96
CA THR A 434 -29.29 -6.70 7.96
C THR A 434 -30.66 -7.20 7.50
N GLN A 435 -31.71 -6.99 8.30
CA GLN A 435 -33.07 -7.46 7.97
C GLN A 435 -33.76 -6.56 6.93
N PHE A 436 -33.36 -5.29 6.79
CA PHE A 436 -33.93 -4.39 5.79
C PHE A 436 -33.58 -4.75 4.33
N GLY A 437 -32.56 -5.58 4.11
CA GLY A 437 -32.14 -6.06 2.78
C GLY A 437 -32.70 -7.43 2.38
N GLN A 438 -33.45 -8.11 3.25
CA GLN A 438 -33.94 -9.48 2.99
C GLN A 438 -35.42 -9.55 2.56
N SER A 439 -36.10 -8.40 2.41
CA SER A 439 -37.46 -8.31 1.89
C SER A 439 -37.48 -7.57 0.55
N GLY A 440 -37.52 -8.31 -0.56
CA GLY A 440 -37.73 -7.78 -1.91
C GLY A 440 -36.81 -8.40 -2.95
N ALA A 441 -36.98 -9.68 -3.28
CA ALA A 441 -37.60 -10.04 -4.55
C ALA A 441 -38.85 -9.21 -4.91
N ALA A 442 -38.66 -8.21 -5.77
CA ALA A 442 -39.58 -7.73 -6.82
C ALA A 442 -38.87 -6.65 -7.64
#